data_AF-A0A4Z0WCU9-F1
#
_entry.id   AF-A0A4Z0WCU9-F1
#
_cell.length_a   1.000
_cell.length_b   1.000
_cell.length_c   1.000
_cell.angle_alpha   90.00
_cell.angle_beta   90.00
_cell.angle_gamma   90.00
#
_symmetry.space_group_name_H-M   'P 1'
#
loop_
_entity.id
_entity.type
_entity.pdbx_description
1 polymer ?
#
loop_
_entity_poly.entity_id
_entity_poly.type
_entity_poly.pdbx_seq_one_letter_code
_entity_poly.pdbx_strand_id
1 'polypeptide(L)'
;MDLNDIEEQVRCYREELYAGIEIPEPAMKLNMAARSGDKLRQFKYLHQMCTLHGENFVAANQIKTVALVDGYLENARLNSSLGMYLFTRSLLELAAFLHDVTDRLTSITKEPEEKWRPKGEQFFGIIMRARFGTSNKELAKQLKTTGTSKKHLEPFNVMQSLTKLVASTEGKNLVGKYDQLCDYVHHNLSSHYTSSPGSRRGNLARSERGGTILLMKNSGITQYKYPTPNKAKKAQSETIEIIDVSLRICIREINQLPRSPYGAKQLKEMTGSSVGLTLLPARVYIPGSQ
;
A
#
# COMPACT_ATOMS: atom_id res chain seq x y z
N MET A 1 1.79 11.60 -19.82
CA MET A 1 2.54 11.07 -18.67
C MET A 1 3.45 9.99 -19.18
N ASP A 2 4.73 10.15 -18.93
CA ASP A 2 5.79 9.26 -19.37
C ASP A 2 6.32 8.44 -18.17
N LEU A 3 6.99 7.32 -18.43
CA LEU A 3 7.67 6.53 -17.40
C LEU A 3 8.74 7.34 -16.67
N ASN A 4 9.37 8.30 -17.35
CA ASN A 4 10.32 9.24 -16.76
C ASN A 4 9.67 10.09 -15.64
N ASP A 5 8.40 10.49 -15.80
CA ASP A 5 7.69 11.26 -14.77
C ASP A 5 7.49 10.43 -13.50
N ILE A 6 7.20 9.13 -13.66
CA ILE A 6 7.03 8.18 -12.54
C ILE A 6 8.37 7.92 -11.86
N GLU A 7 9.44 7.72 -12.64
CA GLU A 7 10.79 7.49 -12.14
C GLU A 7 11.31 8.69 -11.32
N GLU A 8 11.07 9.90 -11.79
CA GLU A 8 11.46 11.12 -11.08
C GLU A 8 10.70 11.29 -9.74
N GLN A 9 9.40 10.96 -9.70
CA GLN A 9 8.60 11.02 -8.47
C GLN A 9 9.14 10.13 -7.34
N VAL A 10 9.75 8.98 -7.67
CA VAL A 10 10.31 8.06 -6.67
C VAL A 10 11.80 8.24 -6.42
N ARG A 11 12.51 9.07 -7.20
CA ARG A 11 13.96 9.22 -7.14
C ARG A 11 14.46 9.58 -5.73
N CYS A 12 13.87 10.62 -5.12
CA CYS A 12 14.28 11.06 -3.78
C CYS A 12 14.10 9.96 -2.72
N TYR A 13 12.98 9.23 -2.77
CA TYR A 13 12.74 8.10 -1.87
C TYR A 13 13.74 6.97 -2.11
N ARG A 14 14.09 6.68 -3.36
CA ARG A 14 15.03 5.62 -3.72
C ARG A 14 16.44 5.91 -3.16
N GLU A 15 16.91 7.13 -3.33
CA GLU A 15 18.23 7.58 -2.82
C GLU A 15 18.33 7.46 -1.30
N GLU A 16 17.29 7.88 -0.56
CA GLU A 16 17.26 7.79 0.89
C GLU A 16 17.22 6.34 1.38
N LEU A 17 16.39 5.50 0.75
CA LEU A 17 16.22 4.10 1.16
C LEU A 17 17.49 3.26 0.92
N TYR A 18 18.30 3.60 -0.09
CA TYR A 18 19.58 2.93 -0.32
C TYR A 18 20.61 3.17 0.78
N ALA A 19 20.50 4.26 1.56
CA ALA A 19 21.38 4.50 2.70
C ALA A 19 21.10 3.54 3.87
N GLY A 20 19.94 2.88 3.90
CA GLY A 20 19.48 2.06 5.01
C GLY A 20 18.91 2.92 6.15
N ILE A 21 17.84 2.43 6.78
CA ILE A 21 17.16 3.10 7.90
C ILE A 21 17.05 2.11 9.05
N GLU A 22 17.56 2.49 10.23
CA GLU A 22 17.41 1.72 11.45
C GLU A 22 16.43 2.42 12.39
N ILE A 23 15.36 1.72 12.76
CA ILE A 23 14.34 2.21 13.70
C ILE A 23 14.20 1.16 14.81
N PRO A 24 14.21 1.55 16.09
CA PRO A 24 13.96 0.61 17.18
C PRO A 24 12.61 -0.09 17.00
N GLU A 25 12.57 -1.40 17.23
CA GLU A 25 11.31 -2.16 17.25
C GLU A 25 10.62 -1.99 18.62
N PRO A 26 9.49 -1.27 18.70
CA PRO A 26 8.76 -1.12 19.94
C PRO A 26 8.07 -2.43 20.37
N ALA A 27 7.79 -2.58 21.66
CA ALA A 27 6.99 -3.69 22.17
C ALA A 27 5.63 -3.83 21.44
N MET A 28 5.19 -5.05 21.19
CA MET A 28 3.92 -5.33 20.49
C MET A 28 2.69 -5.25 21.42
N LYS A 29 2.90 -5.07 22.72
CA LYS A 29 1.86 -4.99 23.75
C LYS A 29 2.06 -3.76 24.63
N LEU A 30 0.99 -3.01 24.84
CA LEU A 30 0.95 -1.96 25.87
C LEU A 30 0.94 -2.59 27.26
N ASN A 31 1.93 -2.26 28.09
CA ASN A 31 1.93 -2.59 29.51
C ASN A 31 1.66 -1.33 30.36
N MET A 32 0.41 -0.85 30.30
CA MET A 32 -0.04 0.30 31.09
C MET A 32 -0.06 0.01 32.60
N ALA A 33 -0.34 -1.25 32.97
CA ALA A 33 -0.44 -1.68 34.36
C ALA A 33 0.89 -1.55 35.11
N ALA A 34 2.03 -1.83 34.47
CA ALA A 34 3.37 -1.63 35.07
C ALA A 34 3.71 -0.15 35.34
N ARG A 35 2.85 0.78 34.91
CA ARG A 35 2.97 2.23 35.08
C ARG A 35 1.75 2.80 35.81
N SER A 36 0.99 1.96 36.52
CA SER A 36 -0.16 2.40 37.31
C SER A 36 0.27 3.46 38.35
N GLY A 37 -0.64 4.38 38.67
CA GLY A 37 -0.38 5.46 39.64
C GLY A 37 0.34 6.70 39.10
N ASP A 38 1.00 6.63 37.93
CA ASP A 38 1.67 7.78 37.32
C ASP A 38 1.07 8.12 35.93
N LYS A 39 0.22 9.16 35.91
CA LYS A 39 -0.45 9.64 34.69
C LYS A 39 0.56 10.09 33.63
N LEU A 40 1.62 10.79 34.04
CA LEU A 40 2.63 11.33 33.12
C LEU A 40 3.42 10.19 32.47
N ARG A 41 3.86 9.21 33.25
CA ARG A 41 4.59 8.05 32.74
C ARG A 41 3.74 7.20 31.80
N GLN A 42 2.45 7.03 32.09
CA GLN A 42 1.51 6.37 31.18
C GLN A 42 1.36 7.13 29.86
N PHE A 43 1.18 8.45 29.92
CA PHE A 43 1.05 9.30 28.74
C PHE A 43 2.30 9.23 27.86
N LYS A 44 3.49 9.43 28.45
CA LYS A 44 4.78 9.36 27.73
C LYS A 44 5.00 7.99 27.08
N TYR A 45 4.71 6.91 27.81
CA TYR A 45 4.83 5.56 27.26
C TYR A 45 3.88 5.35 26.08
N LEU A 46 2.61 5.73 26.20
CA LEU A 46 1.64 5.55 25.13
C LEU A 46 2.02 6.35 23.87
N HIS A 47 2.43 7.61 24.06
CA HIS A 47 2.98 8.46 22.99
C HIS A 47 4.17 7.78 22.30
N GLN A 48 5.17 7.35 23.08
CA GLN A 48 6.36 6.67 22.56
C GLN A 48 6.03 5.42 21.74
N MET A 49 5.12 4.59 22.25
CA MET A 49 4.70 3.36 21.57
C MET A 49 4.01 3.68 20.25
N CYS A 50 3.06 4.62 20.23
CA CYS A 50 2.38 5.03 19.01
C CYS A 50 3.35 5.61 17.98
N THR A 51 4.27 6.49 18.40
CA THR A 51 5.23 7.11 17.49
C THR A 51 6.21 6.11 16.91
N LEU A 52 6.82 5.24 17.71
CA LEU A 52 7.75 4.22 17.20
C LEU A 52 7.09 3.25 16.22
N HIS A 53 5.85 2.81 16.51
CA HIS A 53 5.09 1.99 15.58
C HIS A 53 4.74 2.77 14.30
N GLY A 54 4.38 4.06 14.42
CA GLY A 54 4.14 4.94 13.28
C GLY A 54 5.36 5.10 12.37
N GLU A 55 6.55 5.34 12.93
CA GLU A 55 7.80 5.47 12.18
C GLU A 55 8.15 4.19 11.43
N ASN A 56 8.07 3.03 12.12
CA ASN A 56 8.29 1.74 11.48
C ASN A 56 7.28 1.46 10.34
N PHE A 57 6.02 1.84 10.54
CA PHE A 57 4.99 1.69 9.52
C PHE A 57 5.29 2.55 8.29
N VAL A 58 5.71 3.80 8.49
CA VAL A 58 6.06 4.68 7.37
C VAL A 58 7.26 4.17 6.60
N ALA A 59 8.37 3.88 7.28
CA ALA A 59 9.57 3.37 6.62
C ALA A 59 9.28 2.11 5.79
N ALA A 60 8.54 1.15 6.36
CA ALA A 60 8.17 -0.06 5.65
C ALA A 60 7.31 0.20 4.40
N ASN A 61 6.39 1.17 4.44
CA ASN A 61 5.52 1.46 3.29
C ASN A 61 6.18 2.38 2.25
N GLN A 62 7.17 3.20 2.62
CA GLN A 62 8.05 3.87 1.66
C GLN A 62 8.81 2.84 0.83
N ILE A 63 9.42 1.85 1.48
CA ILE A 63 10.13 0.75 0.80
C ILE A 63 9.19 -0.01 -0.14
N LYS A 64 8.00 -0.39 0.34
CA LYS A 64 7.01 -1.09 -0.51
C LYS A 64 6.60 -0.24 -1.70
N THR A 65 6.37 1.06 -1.51
CA THR A 65 5.97 1.97 -2.60
C THR A 65 7.05 2.01 -3.69
N VAL A 66 8.31 2.23 -3.31
CA VAL A 66 9.44 2.25 -4.26
C VAL A 66 9.61 0.89 -4.94
N ALA A 67 9.59 -0.21 -4.18
CA ALA A 67 9.74 -1.56 -4.73
C ALA A 67 8.64 -1.91 -5.75
N LEU A 68 7.39 -1.49 -5.51
CA LEU A 68 6.28 -1.74 -6.44
C LEU A 68 6.42 -0.90 -7.72
N VAL A 69 6.88 0.36 -7.61
CA VAL A 69 7.14 1.21 -8.77
C VAL A 69 8.33 0.69 -9.59
N ASP A 70 9.42 0.30 -8.93
CA ASP A 70 10.58 -0.29 -9.61
C ASP A 70 10.19 -1.58 -10.34
N GLY A 71 9.38 -2.42 -9.71
CA GLY A 71 8.81 -3.61 -10.34
C GLY A 71 7.98 -3.28 -11.59
N TYR A 72 7.16 -2.22 -11.54
CA TYR A 72 6.40 -1.76 -12.70
C TYR A 72 7.31 -1.26 -13.83
N LEU A 73 8.27 -0.37 -13.52
CA LEU A 73 9.18 0.23 -14.49
C LEU A 73 10.05 -0.83 -15.18
N GLU A 74 10.55 -1.80 -14.42
CA GLU A 74 11.34 -2.89 -14.98
C GLU A 74 10.51 -3.77 -15.92
N ASN A 75 9.26 -4.07 -15.55
CA ASN A 75 8.37 -4.82 -16.45
C ASN A 75 7.97 -4.01 -17.69
N ALA A 76 7.88 -2.69 -17.61
CA ALA A 76 7.71 -1.83 -18.78
C ALA A 76 8.93 -1.93 -19.72
N ARG A 77 10.15 -1.84 -19.19
CA ARG A 77 11.41 -1.99 -19.96
C ARG A 77 11.51 -3.37 -20.62
N LEU A 78 11.13 -4.43 -19.91
CA LEU A 78 11.12 -5.81 -20.40
C LEU A 78 9.92 -6.14 -21.31
N ASN A 79 9.01 -5.20 -21.57
CA ASN A 79 7.76 -5.42 -22.31
C ASN A 79 6.89 -6.56 -21.73
N SER A 80 6.92 -6.73 -20.41
CA SER A 80 6.14 -7.71 -19.66
C SER A 80 4.77 -7.13 -19.27
N SER A 81 3.74 -7.41 -20.08
CA SER A 81 2.38 -6.92 -19.84
C SER A 81 1.79 -7.43 -18.52
N LEU A 82 2.01 -8.70 -18.19
CA LEU A 82 1.47 -9.30 -16.95
C LEU A 82 2.08 -8.64 -15.71
N GLY A 83 3.39 -8.40 -15.72
CA GLY A 83 4.06 -7.72 -14.62
C GLY A 83 3.54 -6.30 -14.42
N MET A 84 3.32 -5.54 -15.50
CA MET A 84 2.73 -4.20 -15.41
C MET A 84 1.37 -4.21 -14.69
N TYR A 85 0.45 -5.10 -15.07
CA TYR A 85 -0.85 -5.22 -14.37
C TYR A 85 -0.70 -5.66 -12.91
N LEU A 86 0.18 -6.61 -12.62
CA LEU A 86 0.42 -7.11 -11.27
C LEU A 86 0.91 -5.99 -10.33
N PHE A 87 1.97 -5.29 -10.72
CA PHE A 87 2.53 -4.21 -9.89
C PHE A 87 1.58 -3.03 -9.77
N THR A 88 0.82 -2.71 -10.82
CA THR A 88 -0.23 -1.68 -10.78
C THR A 88 -1.32 -2.03 -9.78
N ARG A 89 -1.78 -3.29 -9.79
CA ARG A 89 -2.76 -3.78 -8.82
C ARG A 89 -2.24 -3.65 -7.41
N SER A 90 -1.04 -4.14 -7.15
CA SER A 90 -0.45 -4.08 -5.81
C SER A 90 -0.23 -2.65 -5.31
N LEU A 91 0.15 -1.71 -6.18
CA LEU A 91 0.29 -0.29 -5.80
C LEU A 91 -1.06 0.35 -5.49
N LEU A 92 -2.11 0.04 -6.26
CA LEU A 92 -3.47 0.52 -5.98
C LEU A 92 -4.01 -0.04 -4.65
N GLU A 93 -3.78 -1.33 -4.37
CA GLU A 93 -4.13 -1.96 -3.09
C GLU A 93 -3.38 -1.28 -1.92
N LEU A 94 -2.10 -0.97 -2.09
CA LEU A 94 -1.29 -0.25 -1.10
C LEU A 94 -1.82 1.16 -0.86
N ALA A 95 -2.15 1.91 -1.93
CA ALA A 95 -2.72 3.24 -1.83
C ALA A 95 -4.04 3.24 -1.04
N ALA A 96 -4.93 2.27 -1.32
CA ALA A 96 -6.19 2.13 -0.61
C ALA A 96 -5.99 1.78 0.86
N PHE A 97 -5.05 0.87 1.15
CA PHE A 97 -4.69 0.52 2.52
C PHE A 97 -4.14 1.70 3.31
N LEU A 98 -3.18 2.45 2.74
CA LEU A 98 -2.60 3.63 3.38
C LEU A 98 -3.67 4.68 3.66
N HIS A 99 -4.54 4.95 2.69
CA HIS A 99 -5.67 5.85 2.86
C HIS A 99 -6.61 5.46 4.01
N ASP A 100 -7.03 4.18 4.10
CA ASP A 100 -7.88 3.71 5.21
C ASP A 100 -7.19 3.84 6.57
N VAL A 101 -5.89 3.53 6.64
CA VAL A 101 -5.12 3.69 7.89
C VAL A 101 -5.01 5.16 8.29
N THR A 102 -4.62 6.04 7.38
CA THR A 102 -4.48 7.48 7.64
C THR A 102 -5.80 8.10 8.06
N ASP A 103 -6.91 7.80 7.38
CA ASP A 103 -8.24 8.31 7.72
C ASP A 103 -8.64 7.92 9.14
N ARG A 104 -8.46 6.64 9.51
CA ARG A 104 -8.77 6.16 10.86
C ARG A 104 -7.90 6.80 11.93
N LEU A 105 -6.59 6.93 11.70
CA LEU A 105 -5.69 7.58 12.66
C LEU A 105 -6.02 9.07 12.80
N THR A 106 -6.32 9.75 11.69
CA THR A 106 -6.70 11.16 11.67
C THR A 106 -7.99 11.38 12.44
N SER A 107 -8.99 10.51 12.27
CA SER A 107 -10.23 10.55 13.05
C SER A 107 -9.96 10.50 14.56
N ILE A 108 -9.05 9.63 15.00
CA ILE A 108 -8.65 9.54 16.41
C ILE A 108 -8.00 10.84 16.87
N THR A 109 -7.11 11.45 16.07
CA THR A 109 -6.43 12.70 16.48
C THR A 109 -7.39 13.86 16.76
N LYS A 110 -8.59 13.84 16.17
CA LYS A 110 -9.65 14.84 16.36
C LYS A 110 -10.48 14.63 17.64
N GLU A 111 -10.31 13.51 18.34
CA GLU A 111 -11.01 13.25 19.59
C GLU A 111 -10.55 14.21 20.72
N PRO A 112 -11.44 14.53 21.69
CA PRO A 112 -11.14 15.46 22.78
C PRO A 112 -9.89 15.09 23.59
N GLU A 113 -9.13 16.10 24.02
CA GLU A 113 -7.84 15.92 24.70
C GLU A 113 -7.98 15.23 26.07
N GLU A 114 -9.11 15.38 26.76
CA GLU A 114 -9.37 14.75 28.06
C GLU A 114 -9.38 13.22 27.95
N LYS A 115 -9.69 12.70 26.75
CA LYS A 115 -9.71 11.26 26.43
C LYS A 115 -8.33 10.73 25.99
N TRP A 116 -7.24 11.39 26.37
CA TRP A 116 -5.87 11.04 25.94
C TRP A 116 -5.54 9.54 26.03
N ARG A 117 -6.01 8.84 27.08
CA ARG A 117 -5.71 7.43 27.27
C ARG A 117 -6.46 6.52 26.30
N PRO A 118 -7.81 6.49 26.28
CA PRO A 118 -8.55 5.73 25.27
C PRO A 118 -8.12 6.05 23.85
N LYS A 119 -7.91 7.34 23.56
CA LYS A 119 -7.44 7.85 22.26
C LYS A 119 -6.10 7.23 21.86
N GLY A 120 -5.12 7.22 22.77
CA GLY A 120 -3.82 6.61 22.49
C GLY A 120 -3.87 5.08 22.38
N GLU A 121 -4.68 4.40 23.20
CA GLU A 121 -4.86 2.94 23.12
C GLU A 121 -5.53 2.53 21.80
N GLN A 122 -6.50 3.32 21.32
CA GLN A 122 -7.15 3.13 20.02
C GLN A 122 -6.17 3.37 18.87
N PHE A 123 -5.40 4.46 18.92
CA PHE A 123 -4.38 4.77 17.93
C PHE A 123 -3.36 3.63 17.81
N PHE A 124 -2.84 3.17 18.96
CA PHE A 124 -1.93 2.04 19.05
C PHE A 124 -2.54 0.78 18.41
N GLY A 125 -3.80 0.47 18.70
CA GLY A 125 -4.49 -0.68 18.14
C GLY A 125 -4.57 -0.65 16.61
N ILE A 126 -4.81 0.52 16.02
CA ILE A 126 -4.87 0.68 14.56
C ILE A 126 -3.49 0.51 13.92
N ILE A 127 -2.46 1.20 14.44
CA ILE A 127 -1.12 1.11 13.86
C ILE A 127 -0.52 -0.29 14.04
N MET A 128 -0.78 -0.95 15.17
CA MET A 128 -0.41 -2.35 15.38
C MET A 128 -1.05 -3.26 14.34
N ARG A 129 -2.37 -3.09 14.10
CA ARG A 129 -3.08 -3.86 13.08
C ARG A 129 -2.52 -3.61 11.69
N ALA A 130 -2.16 -2.37 11.38
CA ALA A 130 -1.61 -1.99 10.09
C ALA A 130 -0.22 -2.59 9.86
N ARG A 131 0.60 -2.73 10.91
CA ARG A 131 1.94 -3.37 10.82
C ARG A 131 1.89 -4.89 10.78
N PHE A 132 1.03 -5.51 11.59
CA PHE A 132 1.13 -6.94 11.91
C PHE A 132 -0.09 -7.79 11.50
N GLY A 133 -1.13 -7.17 10.94
CA GLY A 133 -2.29 -7.88 10.42
C GLY A 133 -1.89 -8.90 9.34
N THR A 134 -2.30 -10.16 9.50
CA THR A 134 -1.90 -11.24 8.59
C THR A 134 -2.94 -12.36 8.50
N SER A 135 -3.08 -12.94 7.31
CA SER A 135 -3.87 -14.16 7.09
C SER A 135 -3.06 -15.44 7.29
N ASN A 136 -1.72 -15.35 7.41
CA ASN A 136 -0.86 -16.50 7.64
C ASN A 136 -0.98 -16.96 9.11
N LYS A 137 -1.53 -18.16 9.32
CA LYS A 137 -1.79 -18.72 10.66
C LYS A 137 -0.52 -18.95 11.47
N GLU A 138 0.59 -19.34 10.83
CA GLU A 138 1.85 -19.59 11.53
C GLU A 138 2.51 -18.28 11.98
N LEU A 139 2.53 -17.26 11.11
CA LEU A 139 3.00 -15.92 11.49
C LEU A 139 2.12 -15.33 12.60
N ALA A 140 0.79 -15.48 12.50
CA ALA A 140 -0.12 -15.05 13.55
C ALA A 140 0.12 -15.80 14.88
N LYS A 141 0.51 -17.07 14.84
CA LYS A 141 0.89 -17.84 16.04
C LYS A 141 2.19 -17.31 16.64
N GLN A 142 3.20 -17.04 15.82
CA GLN A 142 4.47 -16.44 16.27
C GLN A 142 4.27 -15.05 16.88
N LEU A 143 3.46 -14.18 16.25
CA LEU A 143 3.20 -12.84 16.78
C LEU A 143 2.35 -12.84 18.06
N LYS A 144 1.58 -13.90 18.32
CA LYS A 144 0.90 -14.07 19.61
C LYS A 144 1.88 -14.40 20.73
N THR A 145 2.95 -15.16 20.48
CA THR A 145 3.94 -15.47 21.51
C THR A 145 4.74 -14.23 21.93
N THR A 146 4.85 -13.22 21.06
CA THR A 146 5.45 -11.91 21.38
C THR A 146 4.48 -10.93 22.06
N GLY A 147 3.24 -11.36 22.33
CA GLY A 147 2.25 -10.61 23.12
C GLY A 147 1.20 -9.84 22.30
N THR A 148 1.17 -10.00 20.97
CA THR A 148 0.18 -9.32 20.12
C THR A 148 -1.23 -9.91 20.32
N SER A 149 -2.24 -9.04 20.49
CA SER A 149 -3.62 -9.49 20.64
C SER A 149 -4.18 -10.05 19.32
N LYS A 150 -5.13 -10.99 19.39
CA LYS A 150 -5.81 -11.53 18.19
C LYS A 150 -6.43 -10.42 17.33
N LYS A 151 -7.04 -9.41 17.95
CA LYS A 151 -7.66 -8.25 17.28
C LYS A 151 -6.65 -7.45 16.45
N HIS A 152 -5.40 -7.34 16.90
CA HIS A 152 -4.34 -6.63 16.16
C HIS A 152 -3.75 -7.47 15.02
N LEU A 153 -4.07 -8.76 14.92
CA LEU A 153 -3.57 -9.63 13.86
C LEU A 153 -4.57 -9.80 12.71
N GLU A 154 -5.79 -9.26 12.85
CA GLU A 154 -6.78 -9.28 11.79
C GLU A 154 -6.33 -8.34 10.65
N PRO A 155 -6.14 -8.84 9.41
CA PRO A 155 -5.71 -7.99 8.32
C PRO A 155 -6.76 -6.94 7.99
N PHE A 156 -6.34 -5.82 7.39
CA PHE A 156 -7.26 -4.89 6.76
C PHE A 156 -7.92 -5.55 5.55
N ASN A 157 -9.22 -5.34 5.38
CA ASN A 157 -9.91 -5.83 4.21
C ASN A 157 -9.65 -4.86 3.06
N VAL A 158 -8.92 -5.33 2.04
CA VAL A 158 -8.50 -4.49 0.91
C VAL A 158 -9.70 -3.95 0.13
N MET A 159 -10.78 -4.72 -0.03
CA MET A 159 -11.98 -4.26 -0.73
C MET A 159 -12.69 -3.14 0.03
N GLN A 160 -12.79 -3.24 1.36
CA GLN A 160 -13.32 -2.14 2.18
C GLN A 160 -12.44 -0.89 2.10
N SER A 161 -11.12 -1.08 2.05
CA SER A 161 -10.16 0.02 1.90
C SER A 161 -10.31 0.70 0.55
N LEU A 162 -10.48 -0.09 -0.53
CA LEU A 162 -10.77 0.41 -1.88
C LEU A 162 -12.08 1.17 -1.94
N THR A 163 -13.17 0.65 -1.35
CA THR A 163 -14.45 1.36 -1.28
C THR A 163 -14.31 2.74 -0.64
N LYS A 164 -13.50 2.85 0.43
CA LYS A 164 -13.22 4.15 1.05
C LYS A 164 -12.41 5.05 0.14
N LEU A 165 -11.33 4.54 -0.46
CA LEU A 165 -10.50 5.33 -1.36
C LEU A 165 -11.30 5.88 -2.53
N VAL A 166 -12.11 5.06 -3.21
CA VAL A 166 -12.87 5.52 -4.39
C VAL A 166 -14.02 6.50 -4.02
N ALA A 167 -14.43 6.53 -2.76
CA ALA A 167 -15.37 7.51 -2.24
C ALA A 167 -14.71 8.87 -1.93
N SER A 168 -13.38 8.90 -1.75
CA SER A 168 -12.62 10.15 -1.61
C SER A 168 -12.54 10.92 -2.93
N THR A 169 -12.30 12.22 -2.88
CA THR A 169 -12.21 13.07 -4.08
C THR A 169 -11.11 12.61 -5.04
N GLU A 170 -10.01 12.13 -4.48
CA GLU A 170 -8.77 11.79 -5.18
C GLU A 170 -8.77 10.37 -5.74
N GLY A 171 -9.63 9.50 -5.23
CA GLY A 171 -9.81 8.12 -5.72
C GLY A 171 -10.96 7.94 -6.72
N LYS A 172 -11.75 8.98 -7.03
CA LYS A 172 -12.92 8.86 -7.93
C LYS A 172 -12.58 8.31 -9.31
N ASN A 173 -11.42 8.67 -9.85
CA ASN A 173 -10.90 8.19 -11.13
C ASN A 173 -10.41 6.72 -11.09
N LEU A 174 -10.32 6.12 -9.91
CA LEU A 174 -9.93 4.71 -9.72
C LEU A 174 -11.13 3.75 -9.67
N VAL A 175 -12.37 4.25 -9.73
CA VAL A 175 -13.59 3.43 -9.77
C VAL A 175 -13.53 2.43 -10.91
N GLY A 176 -13.77 1.14 -10.61
CA GLY A 176 -13.76 0.04 -11.59
C GLY A 176 -12.38 -0.38 -12.11
N LYS A 177 -11.32 0.40 -11.84
CA LYS A 177 -9.95 0.08 -12.28
C LYS A 177 -9.43 -1.18 -11.61
N TYR A 178 -9.76 -1.41 -10.34
CA TYR A 178 -9.35 -2.60 -9.62
C TYR A 178 -9.86 -3.90 -10.26
N ASP A 179 -11.12 -3.92 -10.70
CA ASP A 179 -11.73 -5.09 -11.34
C ASP A 179 -11.05 -5.38 -12.69
N GLN A 180 -10.76 -4.33 -13.47
CA GLN A 180 -9.96 -4.45 -14.69
C GLN A 180 -8.59 -5.08 -14.42
N LEU A 181 -7.88 -4.63 -13.39
CA LEU A 181 -6.57 -5.18 -13.04
C LEU A 181 -6.67 -6.65 -12.57
N CYS A 182 -7.69 -6.99 -11.77
CA CYS A 182 -7.93 -8.35 -11.30
C CYS A 182 -8.15 -9.32 -12.46
N ASP A 183 -8.85 -8.88 -13.50
CA ASP A 183 -9.10 -9.66 -14.71
C ASP A 183 -7.80 -10.07 -15.44
N TYR A 184 -6.78 -9.22 -15.45
CA TYR A 184 -5.50 -9.58 -16.08
C TYR A 184 -4.58 -10.43 -15.20
N VAL A 185 -4.78 -10.42 -13.89
CA VAL A 185 -3.90 -11.13 -12.92
C VAL A 185 -4.45 -12.51 -12.53
N HIS A 186 -5.77 -12.68 -12.47
CA HIS A 186 -6.37 -13.99 -12.24
C HIS A 186 -6.35 -14.83 -13.51
N HIS A 187 -6.15 -16.15 -13.41
CA HIS A 187 -6.14 -17.08 -14.56
C HIS A 187 -7.54 -17.29 -15.20
N ASN A 188 -8.28 -16.21 -15.44
CA ASN A 188 -9.60 -16.18 -16.07
C ASN A 188 -9.49 -15.74 -17.55
N LEU A 189 -10.62 -15.51 -18.21
CA LEU A 189 -10.69 -15.16 -19.65
C LEU A 189 -9.85 -13.93 -20.02
N SER A 190 -9.69 -12.96 -19.13
CA SER A 190 -8.90 -11.75 -19.40
C SER A 190 -7.39 -12.03 -19.31
N SER A 191 -6.94 -13.00 -18.51
CA SER A 191 -5.57 -13.52 -18.62
C SER A 191 -5.30 -14.28 -19.92
N HIS A 192 -6.32 -14.66 -20.70
CA HIS A 192 -6.12 -15.21 -22.05
C HIS A 192 -5.40 -14.23 -22.96
N TYR A 193 -5.56 -12.92 -22.70
CA TYR A 193 -4.77 -11.86 -23.32
C TYR A 193 -3.30 -11.91 -22.95
N THR A 194 -2.82 -12.73 -22.00
CA THR A 194 -1.37 -13.00 -21.87
C THR A 194 -0.88 -13.96 -22.95
N SER A 195 -1.70 -14.98 -23.29
CA SER A 195 -1.36 -16.07 -24.21
C SER A 195 -1.78 -15.88 -25.68
N SER A 196 -2.69 -14.95 -25.97
CA SER A 196 -3.34 -14.81 -27.29
C SER A 196 -3.27 -13.38 -27.81
N PRO A 197 -2.77 -13.10 -29.03
CA PRO A 197 -2.87 -11.76 -29.65
C PRO A 197 -4.32 -11.36 -29.99
N GLY A 198 -5.28 -12.26 -29.83
CA GLY A 198 -6.70 -12.03 -30.06
C GLY A 198 -7.37 -13.18 -30.79
N SER A 199 -8.63 -12.96 -31.11
CA SER A 199 -9.46 -13.89 -31.88
C SER A 199 -9.88 -13.24 -33.18
N ARG A 200 -9.92 -14.04 -34.25
CA ARG A 200 -10.47 -13.64 -35.54
C ARG A 200 -11.62 -14.55 -35.93
N ARG A 201 -12.40 -14.12 -36.92
CA ARG A 201 -13.39 -14.99 -37.58
C ARG A 201 -12.79 -15.59 -38.85
N GLY A 202 -13.14 -16.83 -39.17
CA GLY A 202 -12.70 -17.47 -40.40
C GLY A 202 -13.12 -18.94 -40.49
N ASN A 203 -12.75 -19.56 -41.61
CA ASN A 203 -13.03 -20.96 -41.94
C ASN A 203 -11.78 -21.86 -41.94
N LEU A 204 -10.63 -21.31 -41.55
CA LEU A 204 -9.32 -21.95 -41.65
C LEU A 204 -8.48 -21.61 -40.42
N ALA A 205 -8.19 -22.60 -39.58
CA ALA A 205 -7.22 -22.51 -38.49
C ALA A 205 -5.93 -23.27 -38.87
N ARG A 206 -4.77 -22.77 -38.44
CA ARG A 206 -3.46 -23.35 -38.75
C ARG A 206 -2.77 -23.77 -37.45
N SER A 207 -2.16 -24.95 -37.44
CA SER A 207 -1.26 -25.38 -36.37
C SER A 207 0.15 -24.89 -36.62
N GLU A 208 0.99 -24.91 -35.57
CA GLU A 208 2.40 -24.53 -35.65
C GLU A 208 3.18 -25.35 -36.71
N ARG A 209 2.84 -26.64 -36.86
CA ARG A 209 3.51 -27.55 -37.81
C ARG A 209 2.88 -27.55 -39.22
N GLY A 210 2.11 -26.52 -39.57
CA GLY A 210 1.53 -26.35 -40.91
C GLY A 210 0.23 -27.14 -41.17
N GLY A 211 -0.27 -27.91 -40.20
CA GLY A 211 -1.57 -28.56 -40.30
C GLY A 211 -2.71 -27.54 -40.36
N THR A 212 -3.75 -27.83 -41.15
CA THR A 212 -4.87 -26.91 -41.36
C THR A 212 -6.18 -27.59 -41.00
N ILE A 213 -7.00 -26.93 -40.20
CA ILE A 213 -8.36 -27.37 -39.85
C ILE A 213 -9.35 -26.48 -40.59
N LEU A 214 -10.19 -27.09 -41.42
CA LEU A 214 -11.35 -26.43 -42.03
C LEU A 214 -12.46 -26.35 -41.00
N LEU A 215 -12.96 -25.13 -40.80
CA LEU A 215 -14.04 -24.82 -39.88
C LEU A 215 -15.28 -24.38 -40.66
N MET A 216 -16.44 -24.39 -39.99
CA MET A 216 -17.66 -23.83 -40.57
C MET A 216 -17.45 -22.35 -40.95
N LYS A 217 -18.25 -21.86 -41.89
CA LYS A 217 -18.16 -20.47 -42.34
C LYS A 217 -18.30 -19.53 -41.13
N ASN A 218 -17.34 -18.62 -40.97
CA ASN A 218 -17.34 -17.59 -39.92
C ASN A 218 -17.18 -18.12 -38.47
N SER A 219 -16.51 -19.26 -38.27
CA SER A 219 -16.13 -19.74 -36.93
C SER A 219 -15.14 -18.81 -36.23
N GLY A 220 -15.18 -18.78 -34.89
CA GLY A 220 -14.19 -18.08 -34.07
C GLY A 220 -12.88 -18.87 -34.03
N ILE A 221 -11.76 -18.19 -34.26
CA ILE A 221 -10.41 -18.74 -34.25
C ILE A 221 -9.56 -17.90 -33.32
N THR A 222 -9.08 -18.50 -32.25
CA THR A 222 -8.10 -17.88 -31.35
C THR A 222 -6.70 -18.23 -31.83
N GLN A 223 -5.83 -17.23 -31.93
CA GLN A 223 -4.40 -17.46 -32.08
C GLN A 223 -3.73 -17.47 -30.71
N TYR A 224 -2.77 -18.36 -30.48
CA TYR A 224 -1.87 -18.29 -29.32
C TYR A 224 -0.49 -17.88 -29.81
N LYS A 225 0.13 -16.90 -29.15
CA LYS A 225 1.47 -16.39 -29.50
C LYS A 225 2.13 -15.76 -28.28
N TYR A 226 3.41 -16.06 -28.09
CA TYR A 226 4.25 -15.47 -27.06
C TYR A 226 5.65 -15.14 -27.63
N PRO A 227 6.24 -13.98 -27.33
CA PRO A 227 5.63 -12.81 -26.69
C PRO A 227 4.71 -12.04 -27.66
N THR A 228 3.95 -11.08 -27.13
CA THR A 228 3.05 -10.24 -27.94
C THR A 228 3.33 -8.75 -27.70
N PRO A 229 4.28 -8.14 -28.44
CA PRO A 229 4.78 -6.79 -28.17
C PRO A 229 3.71 -5.70 -28.09
N ASN A 230 2.67 -5.77 -28.92
CA ASN A 230 1.55 -4.82 -28.90
C ASN A 230 0.81 -4.80 -27.55
N LYS A 231 0.90 -5.86 -26.75
CA LYS A 231 0.26 -5.93 -25.44
C LYS A 231 1.03 -5.24 -24.34
N ALA A 232 2.35 -5.15 -24.45
CA ALA A 232 3.14 -4.34 -23.52
C ALA A 232 2.73 -2.87 -23.62
N LYS A 233 2.63 -2.35 -24.86
CA LYS A 233 2.15 -0.99 -25.13
C LYS A 233 0.73 -0.76 -24.60
N LYS A 234 -0.18 -1.71 -24.86
CA LYS A 234 -1.56 -1.65 -24.35
C LYS A 234 -1.59 -1.65 -22.82
N ALA A 235 -0.87 -2.58 -22.18
CA ALA A 235 -0.78 -2.67 -20.72
C ALA A 235 -0.25 -1.36 -20.13
N GLN A 236 0.84 -0.81 -20.67
CA GLN A 236 1.35 0.50 -20.26
C GLN A 236 0.29 1.59 -20.39
N SER A 237 -0.38 1.70 -21.55
CA SER A 237 -1.43 2.71 -21.74
C SER A 237 -2.62 2.59 -20.79
N GLU A 238 -2.96 1.37 -20.37
CA GLU A 238 -4.08 1.12 -19.45
C GLU A 238 -3.70 1.30 -17.99
N THR A 239 -2.42 1.14 -17.65
CA THR A 239 -1.94 1.11 -16.26
C THR A 239 -1.23 2.37 -15.82
N ILE A 240 -0.64 3.14 -16.73
CA ILE A 240 0.23 4.27 -16.38
C ILE A 240 -0.48 5.34 -15.55
N GLU A 241 -1.74 5.65 -15.90
CA GLU A 241 -2.56 6.60 -15.12
C GLU A 241 -2.88 6.05 -13.73
N ILE A 242 -3.15 4.74 -13.61
CA ILE A 242 -3.46 4.11 -12.32
C ILE A 242 -2.21 4.13 -11.43
N ILE A 243 -1.03 3.82 -11.98
CA ILE A 243 0.24 3.88 -11.28
C ILE A 243 0.47 5.28 -10.72
N ASP A 244 0.36 6.30 -11.55
CA ASP A 244 0.65 7.67 -11.14
C ASP A 244 -0.31 8.19 -10.06
N VAL A 245 -1.62 7.96 -10.23
CA VAL A 245 -2.61 8.35 -9.22
C VAL A 245 -2.35 7.59 -7.90
N SER A 246 -2.12 6.28 -7.98
CA SER A 246 -1.86 5.46 -6.79
C SER A 246 -0.56 5.85 -6.10
N LEU A 247 0.50 6.17 -6.85
CA LEU A 247 1.78 6.64 -6.34
C LEU A 247 1.62 7.96 -5.59
N ARG A 248 0.94 8.94 -6.19
CA ARG A 248 0.68 10.23 -5.54
C ARG A 248 -0.12 10.08 -4.25
N ILE A 249 -1.10 9.18 -4.23
CA ILE A 249 -1.83 8.83 -2.99
C ILE A 249 -0.87 8.21 -1.97
N CYS A 250 -0.09 7.18 -2.33
CA CYS A 250 0.87 6.56 -1.42
C CYS A 250 1.82 7.59 -0.78
N ILE A 251 2.44 8.45 -1.61
CA ILE A 251 3.35 9.51 -1.17
C ILE A 251 2.64 10.45 -0.20
N ARG A 252 1.46 10.95 -0.57
CA ARG A 252 0.68 11.86 0.28
C ARG A 252 0.32 11.21 1.61
N GLU A 253 -0.26 10.02 1.59
CA GLU A 253 -0.72 9.33 2.80
C GLU A 253 0.45 9.02 3.74
N ILE A 254 1.61 8.63 3.21
CA ILE A 254 2.83 8.44 3.99
C ILE A 254 3.29 9.75 4.65
N ASN A 255 3.27 10.86 3.90
CA ASN A 255 3.71 12.16 4.38
C ASN A 255 2.72 12.79 5.38
N GLN A 256 1.43 12.50 5.25
CA GLN A 256 0.35 13.05 6.09
C GLN A 256 -0.05 12.13 7.25
N LEU A 257 0.50 10.92 7.33
CA LEU A 257 0.18 9.97 8.40
C LEU A 257 0.41 10.62 9.77
N PRO A 258 -0.61 10.66 10.65
CA PRO A 258 -0.41 11.12 12.01
C PRO A 258 0.68 10.30 12.71
N ARG A 259 1.66 10.97 13.32
CA ARG A 259 2.78 10.33 14.05
C ARG A 259 2.52 10.17 15.54
N SER A 260 1.50 10.86 16.04
CA SER A 260 1.05 10.78 17.41
C SER A 260 -0.47 10.93 17.44
N PRO A 261 -1.15 10.27 18.40
CA PRO A 261 -2.53 10.63 18.71
C PRO A 261 -2.63 12.06 19.26
N TYR A 262 -1.56 12.63 19.82
CA TYR A 262 -1.60 13.86 20.61
C TYR A 262 -1.12 15.07 19.80
N GLY A 263 -1.84 16.19 19.94
CA GLY A 263 -1.42 17.47 19.37
C GLY A 263 -0.23 18.08 20.11
N ALA A 264 0.52 18.97 19.44
CA ALA A 264 1.70 19.61 20.02
C ALA A 264 1.41 20.40 21.31
N LYS A 265 0.24 21.03 21.40
CA LYS A 265 -0.22 21.74 22.61
C LYS A 265 -0.38 20.76 23.78
N GLN A 266 -1.14 19.69 23.59
CA GLN A 266 -1.33 18.64 24.59
C GLN A 266 -0.01 17.99 25.02
N LEU A 267 0.88 17.70 24.08
CA LEU A 267 2.21 17.16 24.38
C LEU A 267 3.01 18.11 25.27
N LYS A 268 3.00 19.42 24.97
CA LYS A 268 3.69 20.44 25.74
C LYS A 268 3.10 20.58 27.15
N GLU A 269 1.79 20.60 27.28
CA GLU A 269 1.10 20.68 28.57
C GLU A 269 1.36 19.46 29.46
N MET A 270 1.34 18.26 28.87
CA MET A 270 1.53 17.02 29.61
C MET A 270 3.00 16.75 29.93
N THR A 271 3.92 17.02 29.00
CA THR A 271 5.31 16.54 29.09
C THR A 271 6.36 17.64 29.25
N GLY A 272 5.99 18.91 29.09
CA GLY A 272 6.91 20.04 29.01
C GLY A 272 7.58 20.22 27.63
N SER A 273 7.31 19.33 26.66
CA SER A 273 7.88 19.36 25.31
C SER A 273 6.79 19.18 24.25
N SER A 274 6.85 19.94 23.16
CA SER A 274 5.92 19.80 22.02
C SER A 274 6.13 18.50 21.23
N VAL A 275 7.24 17.80 21.46
CA VAL A 275 7.58 16.52 20.82
C VAL A 275 7.26 15.33 21.73
N GLY A 276 7.28 15.51 23.05
CA GLY A 276 6.98 14.45 24.02
C GLY A 276 8.00 13.30 24.12
N LEU A 277 9.06 13.32 23.30
CA LEU A 277 10.17 12.35 23.30
C LEU A 277 11.51 13.07 23.31
N THR A 278 12.53 12.43 23.87
CA THR A 278 13.94 12.79 23.65
C THR A 278 14.25 12.41 22.20
N LEU A 279 14.21 13.39 21.29
CA LEU A 279 14.52 13.34 19.85
C LEU A 279 14.78 11.93 19.28
N LEU A 280 13.79 11.37 18.56
CA LEU A 280 14.09 10.37 17.54
C LEU A 280 14.98 11.03 16.46
N PRO A 281 15.92 10.31 15.83
CA PRO A 281 16.80 10.90 14.82
C PRO A 281 15.96 11.60 13.74
N ALA A 282 16.41 12.79 13.35
CA ALA A 282 15.70 13.58 12.36
C ALA A 282 15.78 12.93 10.98
N ARG A 283 14.61 12.58 10.42
CA ARG A 283 14.07 12.89 9.06
C ARG A 283 13.05 11.78 8.69
N VAL A 284 11.86 12.12 8.17
CA VAL A 284 11.61 12.69 6.83
C VAL A 284 10.69 13.92 6.91
N TYR A 285 11.22 15.08 6.50
CA TYR A 285 10.44 16.20 5.97
C TYR A 285 10.91 16.36 4.52
N ILE A 286 10.02 16.12 3.56
CA ILE A 286 10.23 16.47 2.15
C ILE A 286 9.33 17.69 1.88
N PRO A 287 9.91 18.85 1.50
CA PRO A 287 9.14 20.02 1.10
C PRO A 287 8.53 19.83 -0.30
N GLY A 288 7.25 20.18 -0.44
CA GLY A 288 6.54 20.36 -1.73
C GLY A 288 5.14 19.72 -1.69
N SER A 289 4.02 20.45 -1.71
CA SER A 289 3.69 21.78 -2.21
C SER A 289 2.76 22.49 -1.19
N GLN A 290 2.73 23.82 -1.28
CA GLN A 290 1.89 24.71 -0.45
C GLN A 290 0.42 24.30 -0.42
#